data_AF-A0A1I0EX35-F1
#
_entry.id   AF-A0A1I0EX35-F1
#
_cell.length_a   1.000
_cell.length_b   1.000
_cell.length_c   1.000
_cell.angle_alpha   90.00
_cell.angle_beta   90.00
_cell.angle_gamma   90.00
#
_symmetry.space_group_name_H-M   'P 1'
#
loop_
_entity.id
_entity.type
_entity.pdbx_description
1 polymer ?
#
loop_
_entity_poly.entity_id
_entity_poly.type
_entity_poly.pdbx_seq_one_letter_code
_entity_poly.pdbx_strand_id
1 'polypeptide(L)'
;MDRFSHVELAKGLLRISNENINVSYMSILPLVDGAPSFLHRLHCHPLSKASTVVDAAKVVFGYEGDHIPQISEDVFELKRFRQEKHQFIEVFNKLVKGYTNKGMEVSVGYGPLLSVISHTYFDTFNNAVQAFTPYESYCAGQYDMWHEIDYFNYRIKWYQETAPQVRQKVLEEKFWNDYSFTSKEMVKGMIDRIAHYTQPSVSKSTIKKVENDLAVDDISLNPEVREFYVKLETSLRKHLKDSVSNSEEVTVSI
;
A
#
# COMPACT_ATOMS: atom_id res chain seq x y z
N MET A 1 -4.61 -2.07 7.15
CA MET A 1 -4.39 -3.53 6.98
C MET A 1 -3.22 -3.96 7.89
N ASP A 2 -2.93 -5.26 8.05
CA ASP A 2 -1.76 -5.69 8.86
C ASP A 2 -0.48 -5.67 8.01
N ARG A 3 0.68 -5.56 8.65
CA ARG A 3 1.97 -5.45 7.94
C ARG A 3 2.26 -6.64 7.01
N PHE A 4 1.82 -7.83 7.40
CA PHE A 4 2.04 -9.04 6.62
C PHE A 4 1.21 -9.07 5.34
N SER A 5 -0.04 -8.59 5.39
CA SER A 5 -0.89 -8.51 4.21
C SER A 5 -0.47 -7.39 3.27
N HIS A 6 0.02 -6.25 3.76
CA HIS A 6 0.62 -5.24 2.90
C HIS A 6 1.76 -5.84 2.05
N VAL A 7 2.70 -6.55 2.68
CA VAL A 7 3.85 -7.13 1.97
C VAL A 7 3.42 -8.22 0.99
N GLU A 8 2.62 -9.20 1.41
CA GLU A 8 2.24 -10.31 0.52
C GLU A 8 1.33 -9.88 -0.64
N LEU A 9 0.40 -8.96 -0.41
CA LEU A 9 -0.41 -8.42 -1.51
C LEU A 9 0.43 -7.56 -2.45
N ALA A 10 1.40 -6.79 -1.92
CA ALA A 10 2.38 -6.10 -2.75
C ALA A 10 3.23 -7.07 -3.58
N LYS A 11 3.63 -8.24 -3.04
CA LYS A 11 4.30 -9.29 -3.84
C LYS A 11 3.43 -9.76 -5.01
N GLY A 12 2.12 -9.89 -4.80
CA GLY A 12 1.16 -10.20 -5.86
C GLY A 12 1.18 -9.15 -6.97
N LEU A 13 1.07 -7.86 -6.61
CA LEU A 13 1.10 -6.73 -7.55
C LEU A 13 2.43 -6.63 -8.30
N LEU A 14 3.56 -6.88 -7.62
CA LEU A 14 4.89 -6.88 -8.23
C LEU A 14 5.07 -8.05 -9.20
N ARG A 15 4.53 -9.24 -8.86
CA ARG A 15 4.61 -10.42 -9.73
C ARG A 15 3.88 -10.22 -11.06
N ILE A 16 2.65 -9.71 -11.03
CA ILE A 16 1.91 -9.39 -12.27
C ILE A 16 2.54 -8.24 -13.06
N SER A 17 3.42 -7.47 -12.40
CA SER A 17 4.19 -6.40 -13.02
C SER A 17 5.57 -6.82 -13.53
N ASN A 18 5.93 -8.10 -13.39
CA ASN A 18 7.27 -8.63 -13.66
C ASN A 18 8.40 -7.85 -12.96
N GLU A 19 8.15 -7.37 -11.73
CA GLU A 19 9.11 -6.64 -10.90
C GLU A 19 9.77 -7.54 -9.84
N ASN A 20 10.86 -7.05 -9.24
CA ASN A 20 11.50 -7.72 -8.11
C ASN A 20 10.56 -7.77 -6.89
N ILE A 21 10.00 -8.94 -6.58
CA ILE A 21 9.07 -9.12 -5.46
C ILE A 21 9.69 -8.80 -4.08
N ASN A 22 11.02 -8.75 -3.97
CA ASN A 22 11.68 -8.44 -2.71
C ASN A 22 11.45 -6.98 -2.29
N VAL A 23 11.15 -6.06 -3.23
CA VAL A 23 10.81 -4.66 -2.87
C VAL A 23 9.40 -4.52 -2.25
N SER A 24 8.65 -5.63 -2.09
CA SER A 24 7.36 -5.64 -1.40
C SER A 24 7.41 -5.14 0.05
N TYR A 25 8.57 -5.19 0.70
CA TYR A 25 8.75 -4.62 2.05
C TYR A 25 8.51 -3.11 2.06
N MET A 26 8.66 -2.43 0.92
CA MET A 26 8.46 -0.98 0.86
C MET A 26 7.01 -0.57 1.16
N SER A 27 6.05 -1.49 0.97
CA SER A 27 4.65 -1.35 1.38
C SER A 27 4.42 -1.16 2.88
N ILE A 28 5.45 -1.31 3.74
CA ILE A 28 5.33 -1.05 5.17
C ILE A 28 6.16 0.17 5.62
N LEU A 29 6.85 0.85 4.72
CA LEU A 29 7.59 2.07 5.06
C LEU A 29 6.71 3.19 5.63
N PRO A 30 5.44 3.38 5.19
CA PRO A 30 4.56 4.37 5.80
C PRO A 30 4.26 4.15 7.30
N LEU A 31 4.66 3.01 7.89
CA LEU A 31 4.58 2.79 9.34
C LEU A 31 5.35 3.81 10.17
N VAL A 32 6.35 4.52 9.60
CA VAL A 32 7.06 5.60 10.31
C VAL A 32 6.13 6.72 10.78
N ASP A 33 4.94 6.85 10.20
CA ASP A 33 3.91 7.79 10.65
C ASP A 33 3.31 7.41 12.01
N GLY A 34 3.56 6.19 12.50
CA GLY A 34 3.02 5.70 13.76
C GLY A 34 3.58 6.42 14.99
N ALA A 35 4.76 7.04 14.86
CA ALA A 35 5.40 7.79 15.94
C ALA A 35 6.05 9.08 15.41
N PRO A 36 5.65 10.27 15.92
CA PRO A 36 4.67 10.47 16.99
C PRO A 36 3.22 10.33 16.50
N SER A 37 2.34 9.80 17.37
CA SER A 37 0.96 9.43 17.03
C SER A 37 0.07 10.58 16.53
N PHE A 38 0.46 11.84 16.77
CA PHE A 38 -0.27 13.02 16.33
C PHE A 38 -0.17 13.30 14.83
N LEU A 39 0.74 12.66 14.08
CA LEU A 39 0.78 12.78 12.63
C LEU A 39 -0.38 12.05 11.93
N HIS A 40 -1.17 11.24 12.65
CA HIS A 40 -2.38 10.56 12.15
C HIS A 40 -2.22 9.92 10.75
N ARG A 41 -1.06 9.31 10.44
CA ARG A 41 -0.83 8.71 9.11
C ARG A 41 -0.93 9.71 7.95
N LEU A 42 -0.66 11.00 8.18
CA LEU A 42 -0.81 12.07 7.19
C LEU A 42 0.48 12.44 6.47
N HIS A 43 1.60 11.79 6.78
CA HIS A 43 2.90 12.18 6.23
C HIS A 43 3.35 11.27 5.10
N CYS A 44 3.42 9.96 5.32
CA CYS A 44 3.88 9.00 4.31
C CYS A 44 2.75 8.29 3.54
N HIS A 45 1.50 8.41 3.99
CA HIS A 45 0.34 7.85 3.28
C HIS A 45 -0.18 8.67 2.09
N PRO A 46 0.01 10.01 2.01
CA PRO A 46 -0.38 10.76 0.82
C PRO A 46 0.37 10.29 -0.42
N LEU A 47 -0.33 10.14 -1.54
CA LEU A 47 0.24 9.62 -2.78
C LEU A 47 1.38 10.51 -3.30
N SER A 48 1.25 11.83 -3.15
CA SER A 48 2.27 12.82 -3.54
C SER A 48 3.62 12.63 -2.82
N LYS A 49 3.64 11.88 -1.71
CA LYS A 49 4.84 11.62 -0.91
C LYS A 49 5.55 10.33 -1.26
N ALA A 50 4.93 9.46 -2.05
CA ALA A 50 5.48 8.15 -2.34
C ALA A 50 6.86 8.20 -3.03
N SER A 51 7.10 9.16 -3.93
CA SER A 51 8.42 9.37 -4.55
C SER A 51 9.49 9.73 -3.51
N THR A 52 9.18 10.64 -2.56
CA THR A 52 10.11 11.01 -1.48
C THR A 52 10.39 9.83 -0.54
N VAL A 53 9.36 9.03 -0.23
CA VAL A 53 9.52 7.78 0.54
C VAL A 53 10.46 6.81 -0.17
N VAL A 54 10.28 6.61 -1.48
CA VAL A 54 11.15 5.74 -2.29
C VAL A 54 12.59 6.27 -2.30
N ASP A 55 12.80 7.57 -2.48
CA ASP A 55 14.14 8.15 -2.52
C ASP A 55 14.85 8.08 -1.16
N ALA A 56 14.13 8.32 -0.06
CA ALA A 56 14.66 8.11 1.28
C ALA A 56 15.03 6.64 1.52
N ALA A 57 14.23 5.69 1.02
CA ALA A 57 14.55 4.27 1.12
C ALA A 57 15.82 3.91 0.34
N LYS A 58 16.02 4.45 -0.88
CA LYS A 58 17.24 4.25 -1.67
C LYS A 58 18.49 4.68 -0.90
N VAL A 59 18.42 5.79 -0.17
CA VAL A 59 19.55 6.28 0.66
C VAL A 59 19.83 5.37 1.86
N VAL A 60 18.79 4.85 2.53
CA VAL A 60 18.94 4.13 3.82
C VAL A 60 19.19 2.64 3.64
N PHE A 61 18.48 2.01 2.71
CA PHE A 61 18.51 0.56 2.47
C PHE A 61 19.41 0.18 1.30
N GLY A 62 19.90 1.16 0.54
CA GLY A 62 20.71 0.96 -0.66
C GLY A 62 19.87 1.02 -1.94
N TYR A 63 20.54 1.15 -3.07
CA TYR A 63 19.94 1.24 -4.39
C TYR A 63 20.73 0.40 -5.38
N GLU A 64 20.03 -0.34 -6.25
CA GLU A 64 20.66 -1.19 -7.27
C GLU A 64 21.23 -0.40 -8.46
N GLY A 65 20.80 0.84 -8.66
CA GLY A 65 21.27 1.69 -9.76
C GLY A 65 22.53 2.49 -9.43
N ASP A 66 23.10 3.12 -10.46
CA ASP A 66 24.40 3.79 -10.37
C ASP A 66 24.40 5.10 -9.56
N HIS A 67 23.22 5.68 -9.31
CA HIS A 67 23.10 6.99 -8.66
C HIS A 67 22.11 6.96 -7.50
N ILE A 68 22.62 7.09 -6.28
CA ILE A 68 21.81 7.29 -5.08
C ILE A 68 21.30 8.75 -5.09
N PRO A 69 19.98 8.97 -4.94
CA PRO A 69 19.43 10.33 -4.92
C PRO A 69 20.07 11.20 -3.83
N GLN A 70 20.32 12.46 -4.17
CA GLN A 70 20.67 13.48 -3.18
C GLN A 70 19.38 14.08 -2.61
N ILE A 71 19.06 13.71 -1.38
CA ILE A 71 17.94 14.27 -0.62
C ILE A 71 18.47 15.04 0.60
N SER A 72 17.76 16.08 1.02
CA SER A 72 18.14 16.85 2.19
C SER A 72 18.15 15.96 3.44
N GLU A 73 19.18 16.14 4.28
CA GLU A 73 19.29 15.48 5.57
C GLU A 73 18.13 15.81 6.52
N ASP A 74 17.40 16.89 6.24
CA ASP A 74 16.22 17.31 7.01
C ASP A 74 14.90 16.64 6.60
N VAL A 75 14.91 15.83 5.54
CA VAL A 75 13.74 15.07 5.10
C VAL A 75 13.30 14.11 6.21
N PHE A 76 12.01 14.16 6.55
CA PHE A 76 11.45 13.40 7.67
C PHE A 76 11.60 11.89 7.46
N GLU A 77 11.25 11.41 6.26
CA GLU A 77 11.32 10.01 5.86
C GLU A 77 12.74 9.46 6.02
N LEU A 78 13.74 10.22 5.60
CA LEU A 78 15.15 9.87 5.75
C LEU A 78 15.55 9.71 7.22
N LYS A 79 15.20 10.70 8.06
CA LYS A 79 15.49 10.67 9.50
C LYS A 79 14.84 9.45 10.16
N ARG A 80 13.56 9.19 9.86
CA ARG A 80 12.81 8.08 10.45
C ARG A 80 13.32 6.72 9.98
N PHE A 81 13.55 6.53 8.68
CA PHE A 81 14.10 5.27 8.17
C PHE A 81 15.47 4.95 8.76
N ARG A 82 16.33 5.94 9.01
CA ARG A 82 17.61 5.70 9.69
C ARG A 82 17.43 5.27 11.15
N GLN A 83 16.51 5.91 11.88
CA GLN A 83 16.22 5.58 13.28
C GLN A 83 15.58 4.20 13.44
N GLU A 84 14.65 3.87 12.55
CA GLU A 84 13.82 2.66 12.64
C GLU A 84 14.29 1.53 11.74
N LYS A 85 15.45 1.69 11.07
CA LYS A 85 16.00 0.73 10.09
C LYS A 85 15.91 -0.73 10.55
N HIS A 86 16.25 -0.99 11.81
CA HIS A 86 16.25 -2.33 12.41
C HIS A 86 14.87 -2.99 12.41
N GLN A 87 13.79 -2.23 12.61
CA GLN A 87 12.42 -2.75 12.65
C GLN A 87 11.98 -3.22 11.26
N PHE A 88 12.32 -2.46 10.22
CA PHE A 88 12.04 -2.85 8.84
C PHE A 88 12.81 -4.11 8.44
N ILE A 89 14.09 -4.21 8.82
CA ILE A 89 14.91 -5.41 8.59
C ILE A 89 14.31 -6.63 9.30
N GLU A 90 13.85 -6.48 10.55
CA GLU A 90 13.25 -7.59 11.30
C GLU A 90 11.98 -8.11 10.62
N VAL A 91 11.08 -7.22 10.20
CA VAL A 91 9.86 -7.61 9.49
C VAL A 91 10.20 -8.24 8.14
N PHE A 92 11.15 -7.66 7.40
CA PHE A 92 11.62 -8.20 6.13
C PHE A 92 12.17 -9.62 6.28
N ASN A 93 13.07 -9.86 7.24
CA ASN A 93 13.69 -11.17 7.47
C ASN A 93 12.68 -12.25 7.89
N LYS A 94 11.61 -11.87 8.61
CA LYS A 94 10.51 -12.80 8.95
C LYS A 94 9.70 -13.22 7.72
N LEU A 95 9.52 -12.31 6.77
CA LEU A 95 8.69 -12.49 5.57
C LEU A 95 9.44 -13.02 4.36
N VAL A 96 10.75 -12.82 4.34
CA VAL A 96 11.64 -13.25 3.27
C VAL A 96 12.67 -14.17 3.91
N LYS A 97 12.31 -15.44 4.06
CA LYS A 97 13.18 -16.47 4.66
C LYS A 97 14.52 -16.51 3.92
N GLY A 98 15.63 -16.37 4.65
CA GLY A 98 16.98 -16.68 4.16
C GLY A 98 17.77 -15.50 3.59
N TYR A 99 17.33 -14.26 3.77
CA TYR A 99 18.09 -13.11 3.27
C TYR A 99 19.22 -12.70 4.21
N THR A 100 20.41 -12.53 3.63
CA THR A 100 21.54 -11.84 4.27
C THR A 100 21.36 -10.33 4.10
N ASN A 101 22.16 -9.48 4.75
CA ASN A 101 22.05 -8.01 4.64
C ASN A 101 22.14 -7.42 3.20
N LYS A 102 22.34 -8.26 2.17
CA LYS A 102 22.17 -7.95 0.74
C LYS A 102 20.80 -8.42 0.33
N GLY A 103 19.86 -7.52 -0.02
CA GLY A 103 18.50 -7.88 -0.45
C GLY A 103 17.40 -6.85 -0.27
N MET A 104 17.67 -5.82 0.52
CA MET A 104 16.76 -4.69 0.70
C MET A 104 17.12 -3.52 -0.21
N GLU A 105 18.14 -3.64 -1.06
CA GLU A 105 18.45 -2.63 -2.05
C GLU A 105 17.19 -2.33 -2.87
N VAL A 106 16.89 -1.05 -3.01
CA VAL A 106 15.74 -0.61 -3.79
C VAL A 106 16.05 -0.87 -5.27
N SER A 107 15.15 -1.56 -5.97
CA SER A 107 15.33 -1.84 -7.40
C SER A 107 15.15 -0.59 -8.26
N VAL A 108 15.71 -0.61 -9.47
CA VAL A 108 15.42 0.41 -10.48
C VAL A 108 13.99 0.24 -11.00
N GLY A 109 13.31 1.33 -11.36
CA GLY A 109 11.99 1.29 -12.01
C GLY A 109 10.83 1.67 -11.10
N TYR A 110 9.61 1.24 -11.48
CA TYR A 110 8.35 1.63 -10.82
C TYR A 110 7.89 0.64 -9.74
N GLY A 111 8.46 -0.57 -9.67
CA GLY A 111 8.16 -1.55 -8.62
C GLY A 111 8.25 -1.00 -7.18
N PRO A 112 9.32 -0.27 -6.80
CA PRO A 112 9.40 0.39 -5.49
C PRO A 112 8.24 1.33 -5.21
N LEU A 113 7.87 2.15 -6.21
CA LEU A 113 6.77 3.09 -6.09
C LEU A 113 5.44 2.36 -5.93
N LEU A 114 5.17 1.37 -6.77
CA LEU A 114 4.00 0.49 -6.69
C LEU A 114 3.87 -0.14 -5.30
N SER A 115 4.97 -0.64 -4.75
CA SER A 115 5.02 -1.22 -3.40
C SER A 115 4.62 -0.20 -2.33
N VAL A 116 5.19 1.01 -2.35
CA VAL A 116 4.85 2.07 -1.38
C VAL A 116 3.38 2.49 -1.47
N ILE A 117 2.88 2.83 -2.66
CA ILE A 117 1.49 3.30 -2.82
C ILE A 117 0.46 2.20 -2.50
N SER A 118 0.84 0.93 -2.67
CA SER A 118 -0.02 -0.20 -2.32
C SER A 118 -0.40 -0.18 -0.84
N HIS A 119 0.44 0.39 0.02
CA HIS A 119 0.11 0.64 1.42
C HIS A 119 -1.19 1.44 1.54
N THR A 120 -1.20 2.66 1.01
CA THR A 120 -2.34 3.59 1.08
C THR A 120 -3.59 2.98 0.47
N TYR A 121 -3.45 2.31 -0.68
CA TYR A 121 -4.55 1.62 -1.33
C TYR A 121 -5.17 0.52 -0.46
N PHE A 122 -4.36 -0.40 0.07
CA PHE A 122 -4.89 -1.49 0.92
C PHE A 122 -5.37 -0.99 2.28
N ASP A 123 -4.86 0.14 2.75
CA ASP A 123 -5.36 0.77 3.97
C ASP A 123 -6.78 1.30 3.83
N THR A 124 -7.26 1.63 2.61
CA THR A 124 -8.66 2.02 2.37
C THR A 124 -9.68 0.97 2.84
N PHE A 125 -9.29 -0.31 2.98
CA PHE A 125 -10.17 -1.38 3.47
C PHE A 125 -10.37 -1.34 4.98
N ASN A 126 -9.42 -0.76 5.72
CA ASN A 126 -9.41 -0.76 7.19
C ASN A 126 -9.50 0.64 7.81
N ASN A 127 -9.09 1.68 7.08
CA ASN A 127 -8.96 3.04 7.56
C ASN A 127 -9.47 4.02 6.50
N ALA A 128 -10.03 5.14 6.97
CA ALA A 128 -10.26 6.30 6.12
C ALA A 128 -8.91 7.01 5.90
N VAL A 129 -8.42 7.07 4.66
CA VAL A 129 -7.08 7.61 4.34
C VAL A 129 -7.17 8.89 3.54
N GLN A 130 -6.40 9.92 3.92
CA GLN A 130 -6.36 11.22 3.22
C GLN A 130 -5.31 11.20 2.10
N ALA A 131 -5.50 10.31 1.12
CA ALA A 131 -4.49 9.96 0.12
C ALA A 131 -4.09 11.12 -0.83
N PHE A 132 -4.95 12.13 -1.01
CA PHE A 132 -4.73 13.25 -1.93
C PHE A 132 -4.23 14.53 -1.25
N THR A 133 -3.86 14.45 0.03
CA THR A 133 -3.22 15.57 0.72
C THR A 133 -1.82 15.87 0.12
N PRO A 134 -1.34 17.12 0.20
CA PRO A 134 -2.00 18.30 0.76
C PRO A 134 -2.97 18.99 -0.21
N TYR A 135 -3.20 18.45 -1.41
CA TYR A 135 -4.03 19.09 -2.42
C TYR A 135 -5.51 19.10 -2.03
N GLU A 136 -6.03 17.95 -1.60
CA GLU A 136 -7.38 17.81 -1.05
C GLU A 136 -7.35 16.88 0.16
N SER A 137 -8.08 17.25 1.22
CA SER A 137 -8.10 16.54 2.50
C SER A 137 -9.22 15.51 2.63
N TYR A 138 -9.85 15.12 1.54
CA TYR A 138 -10.93 14.14 1.55
C TYR A 138 -10.40 12.73 1.83
N CYS A 139 -11.23 11.92 2.48
CA CYS A 139 -10.87 10.57 2.87
C CYS A 139 -11.31 9.56 1.81
N ALA A 140 -10.42 8.63 1.48
CA ALA A 140 -10.72 7.43 0.74
C ALA A 140 -10.99 6.28 1.69
N GLY A 141 -12.04 5.50 1.41
CA GLY A 141 -12.42 4.36 2.22
C GLY A 141 -13.39 3.44 1.49
N GLN A 142 -13.43 2.18 1.89
CA GLN A 142 -14.41 1.20 1.41
C GLN A 142 -15.77 1.40 2.12
N TYR A 143 -16.32 2.62 2.05
CA TYR A 143 -17.50 3.03 2.83
C TYR A 143 -18.70 2.12 2.63
N ASP A 144 -19.00 1.73 1.38
CA ASP A 144 -20.10 0.80 1.06
C ASP A 144 -19.93 -0.54 1.78
N MET A 145 -18.72 -1.11 1.75
CA MET A 145 -18.43 -2.36 2.47
C MET A 145 -18.60 -2.18 3.98
N TRP A 146 -18.15 -1.05 4.54
CA TRP A 146 -18.26 -0.75 5.97
C TRP A 146 -19.70 -0.54 6.43
N HIS A 147 -20.60 -0.14 5.54
CA HIS A 147 -22.04 -0.07 5.84
C HIS A 147 -22.71 -1.45 5.91
N GLU A 148 -22.09 -2.47 5.31
CA GLU A 148 -22.63 -3.84 5.23
C GLU A 148 -22.11 -4.76 6.35
N ILE A 149 -21.20 -4.28 7.20
CA ILE A 149 -20.57 -5.06 8.29
C ILE A 149 -20.49 -4.24 9.58
N ASP A 150 -20.33 -4.93 10.72
CA ASP A 150 -19.85 -4.26 11.93
C ASP A 150 -18.37 -3.88 11.76
N TYR A 151 -18.13 -2.63 11.39
CA TYR A 151 -16.79 -2.10 11.10
C TYR A 151 -15.83 -2.23 12.28
N PHE A 152 -16.29 -2.00 13.52
CA PHE A 152 -15.39 -2.04 14.68
C PHE A 152 -15.01 -3.48 15.02
N ASN A 153 -15.99 -4.39 15.02
CA ASN A 153 -15.72 -5.82 15.23
C ASN A 153 -14.84 -6.38 14.11
N TYR A 154 -15.09 -5.97 12.86
CA TYR A 154 -14.24 -6.30 11.72
C TYR A 154 -12.78 -5.91 11.96
N ARG A 155 -12.52 -4.68 12.39
CA ARG A 155 -11.14 -4.23 12.62
C ARG A 155 -10.46 -5.03 13.72
N ILE A 156 -11.15 -5.29 14.82
CA ILE A 156 -10.60 -6.09 15.93
C ILE A 156 -10.26 -7.50 15.43
N LYS A 157 -11.23 -8.20 14.83
CA LYS A 157 -11.05 -9.56 14.30
C LYS A 157 -10.01 -9.65 13.20
N TRP A 158 -9.91 -8.64 12.33
CA TRP A 158 -8.90 -8.57 11.29
C TRP A 158 -7.50 -8.67 11.88
N TYR A 159 -7.19 -7.82 12.86
CA TYR A 159 -5.86 -7.77 13.46
C TYR A 159 -5.54 -8.96 14.38
N GLN A 160 -6.55 -9.63 14.92
CA GLN A 160 -6.37 -10.72 15.88
C GLN A 160 -6.40 -12.11 15.22
N GLU A 161 -7.24 -12.33 14.21
CA GLU A 161 -7.62 -13.68 13.78
C GLU A 161 -7.63 -13.84 12.25
N THR A 162 -8.30 -12.94 11.52
CA THR A 162 -8.76 -13.27 10.16
C THR A 162 -7.78 -12.87 9.06
N ALA A 163 -6.87 -11.92 9.32
CA ALA A 163 -5.96 -11.40 8.30
C ALA A 163 -5.16 -12.49 7.55
N PRO A 164 -4.58 -13.52 8.20
CA PRO A 164 -3.84 -14.56 7.50
C PRO A 164 -4.71 -15.37 6.52
N GLN A 165 -5.91 -15.76 6.94
CA GLN A 165 -6.81 -16.58 6.12
C GLN A 165 -7.35 -15.80 4.93
N VAL A 166 -7.78 -14.54 5.15
CA VAL A 166 -8.28 -13.68 4.06
C VAL A 166 -7.19 -13.41 3.04
N ARG A 167 -5.99 -13.05 3.49
CA ARG A 167 -4.83 -12.85 2.63
C ARG A 167 -4.54 -14.07 1.76
N GLN A 168 -4.53 -15.26 2.35
CA GLN A 168 -4.29 -16.50 1.62
C GLN A 168 -5.36 -16.72 0.54
N LYS A 169 -6.65 -16.62 0.91
CA LYS A 169 -7.76 -16.81 -0.04
C LYS A 169 -7.68 -15.84 -1.23
N VAL A 170 -7.37 -14.57 -0.98
CA VAL A 170 -7.24 -13.56 -2.04
C VAL A 170 -6.06 -13.87 -2.97
N LEU A 171 -4.92 -14.33 -2.44
CA LEU A 171 -3.73 -14.67 -3.23
C LEU A 171 -3.88 -15.99 -4.03
N GLU A 172 -4.81 -16.86 -3.62
CA GLU A 172 -5.14 -18.10 -4.33
C GLU A 172 -6.15 -17.89 -5.48
N GLU A 173 -6.70 -16.69 -5.63
CA GLU A 173 -7.64 -16.37 -6.70
C GLU A 173 -7.01 -16.53 -8.08
N LYS A 174 -7.77 -17.08 -9.03
CA LYS A 174 -7.23 -17.37 -10.37
C LYS A 174 -6.96 -16.12 -11.19
N PHE A 175 -7.68 -15.02 -10.93
CA PHE A 175 -7.58 -13.80 -11.73
C PHE A 175 -6.17 -13.20 -11.73
N TRP A 176 -5.33 -13.47 -10.72
CA TRP A 176 -3.94 -13.01 -10.71
C TRP A 176 -3.12 -13.51 -11.90
N ASN A 177 -3.49 -14.65 -12.49
CA ASN A 177 -2.76 -15.26 -13.60
C ASN A 177 -3.24 -14.77 -14.98
N ASP A 178 -4.36 -14.05 -15.03
CA ASP A 178 -5.00 -13.64 -16.29
C ASP A 178 -4.43 -12.30 -16.81
N TYR A 179 -3.52 -11.66 -16.05
CA TYR A 179 -3.05 -10.32 -16.34
C TYR A 179 -1.52 -10.20 -16.29
N SER A 180 -1.01 -9.29 -17.10
CA SER A 180 0.38 -8.83 -17.09
C SER A 180 0.39 -7.35 -17.43
N PHE A 181 0.95 -6.52 -16.55
CA PHE A 181 0.95 -5.07 -16.69
C PHE A 181 2.34 -4.51 -16.43
N THR A 182 2.61 -3.28 -16.82
CA THR A 182 3.78 -2.58 -16.28
C THR A 182 3.48 -2.03 -14.89
N SER A 183 4.49 -1.92 -14.01
CA SER A 183 4.28 -1.26 -12.70
C SER A 183 3.80 0.18 -12.83
N LYS A 184 4.17 0.88 -13.91
CA LYS A 184 3.71 2.24 -14.18
C LYS A 184 2.20 2.29 -14.43
N GLU A 185 1.67 1.36 -15.24
CA GLU A 185 0.22 1.22 -15.44
C GLU A 185 -0.50 0.86 -14.14
N MET A 186 0.08 -0.02 -13.33
CA MET A 186 -0.47 -0.39 -12.02
C MET A 186 -0.54 0.81 -11.08
N VAL A 187 0.50 1.64 -11.01
CA VAL A 187 0.48 2.90 -10.26
C VAL A 187 -0.65 3.81 -10.73
N LYS A 188 -0.79 3.99 -12.05
CA LYS A 188 -1.87 4.80 -12.65
C LYS A 188 -3.25 4.27 -12.28
N GLY A 189 -3.45 2.96 -12.36
CA GLY A 189 -4.68 2.29 -11.96
C GLY A 189 -4.99 2.49 -10.48
N MET A 190 -3.99 2.39 -9.61
CA MET A 190 -4.19 2.55 -8.17
C MET A 190 -4.63 3.98 -7.79
N ILE A 191 -4.05 5.01 -8.44
CA ILE A 191 -4.50 6.41 -8.26
C ILE A 191 -5.98 6.54 -8.62
N ASP A 192 -6.39 5.98 -9.77
CA ASP A 192 -7.79 5.99 -10.21
C ASP A 192 -8.72 5.31 -9.20
N ARG A 193 -8.34 4.15 -8.69
CA ARG A 193 -9.14 3.42 -7.70
C ARG A 193 -9.25 4.15 -6.36
N ILE A 194 -8.15 4.71 -5.85
CA ILE A 194 -8.20 5.50 -4.61
C ILE A 194 -9.07 6.75 -4.80
N ALA A 195 -8.96 7.43 -5.94
CA ALA A 195 -9.83 8.56 -6.27
C ALA A 195 -11.31 8.17 -6.28
N HIS A 196 -11.65 7.00 -6.86
CA HIS A 196 -12.99 6.45 -6.86
C HIS A 196 -13.55 6.23 -5.44
N TYR A 197 -12.70 5.82 -4.50
CA TYR A 197 -13.08 5.60 -3.10
C TYR A 197 -13.09 6.85 -2.24
N THR A 198 -12.70 8.01 -2.78
CA THR A 198 -12.65 9.25 -2.02
C THR A 198 -14.01 9.92 -1.94
N GLN A 199 -14.44 10.25 -0.73
CA GLN A 199 -15.69 10.95 -0.47
C GLN A 199 -15.45 12.23 0.38
N PRO A 200 -15.85 13.43 -0.08
CA PRO A 200 -16.36 13.74 -1.43
C PRO A 200 -15.39 13.40 -2.57
N SER A 201 -15.88 13.34 -3.80
CA SER A 201 -15.04 13.04 -4.96
C SER A 201 -13.93 14.07 -5.15
N VAL A 202 -12.72 13.57 -5.41
CA VAL A 202 -11.54 14.41 -5.65
C VAL A 202 -11.61 15.08 -7.02
N SER A 203 -11.12 16.31 -7.12
CA SER A 203 -11.13 17.01 -8.41
C SER A 203 -10.19 16.38 -9.44
N LYS A 204 -10.57 16.44 -10.73
CA LYS A 204 -9.72 15.97 -11.84
C LYS A 204 -8.35 16.66 -11.87
N SER A 205 -8.28 17.93 -11.47
CA SER A 205 -7.02 18.68 -11.35
C SER A 205 -6.10 18.09 -10.28
N THR A 206 -6.65 17.70 -9.13
CA THR A 206 -5.88 17.08 -8.05
C THR A 206 -5.37 15.70 -8.46
N ILE A 207 -6.20 14.89 -9.13
CA ILE A 207 -5.78 13.60 -9.70
C ILE A 207 -4.62 13.81 -10.67
N LYS A 208 -4.75 14.77 -11.62
CA LYS A 208 -3.69 15.09 -12.58
C LYS A 208 -2.40 15.55 -11.92
N LYS A 209 -2.49 16.30 -10.83
CA LYS A 209 -1.32 16.74 -10.07
C LYS A 209 -0.59 15.58 -9.42
N VAL A 210 -1.32 14.66 -8.77
CA VAL A 210 -0.72 13.42 -8.22
C VAL A 210 -0.12 12.55 -9.31
N GLU A 211 -0.79 12.41 -10.47
CA GLU A 211 -0.22 11.68 -11.60
C GLU A 211 1.12 12.28 -12.07
N ASN A 212 1.24 13.61 -12.11
CA ASN A 212 2.47 14.30 -12.47
C ASN A 212 3.57 14.14 -11.40
N ASP A 213 3.23 14.30 -10.11
CA ASP A 213 4.17 14.09 -9.00
C ASP A 213 4.75 12.67 -8.98
N LEU A 214 3.97 11.70 -9.45
CA LEU A 214 4.36 10.29 -9.57
C LEU A 214 4.87 9.91 -10.96
N ALA A 215 5.02 10.89 -11.87
CA ALA A 215 5.51 10.74 -13.24
C ALA A 215 4.76 9.69 -14.09
N VAL A 216 3.45 9.52 -13.85
CA VAL A 216 2.54 8.64 -14.59
C VAL A 216 1.51 9.39 -15.43
N ASP A 217 1.67 10.71 -15.60
CA ASP A 217 0.78 11.57 -16.38
C ASP A 217 0.92 11.39 -17.90
N ASP A 218 2.06 10.85 -18.35
CA ASP A 218 2.38 10.52 -19.74
C ASP A 218 1.64 9.30 -20.30
N ILE A 219 1.07 8.45 -19.43
CA ILE A 219 0.28 7.28 -19.83
C ILE A 219 -1.21 7.48 -19.57
N SER A 220 -2.03 6.90 -20.45
CA SER A 220 -3.47 6.79 -20.26
C SER A 220 -3.83 5.64 -19.34
N LEU A 221 -4.96 5.74 -18.62
CA LEU A 221 -5.44 4.64 -17.79
C LEU A 221 -5.84 3.44 -18.67
N ASN A 222 -5.17 2.31 -18.48
CA ASN A 222 -5.51 1.06 -19.11
C ASN A 222 -6.81 0.48 -18.48
N PRO A 223 -7.90 0.26 -19.25
CA PRO A 223 -9.14 -0.30 -18.74
C PRO A 223 -8.98 -1.69 -18.09
N GLU A 224 -8.07 -2.53 -18.58
CA GLU A 224 -7.82 -3.86 -18.03
C GLU A 224 -7.18 -3.80 -16.64
N VAL A 225 -6.32 -2.80 -16.38
CA VAL A 225 -5.78 -2.55 -15.04
C VAL A 225 -6.89 -2.17 -14.07
N ARG A 226 -7.83 -1.33 -14.51
CA ARG A 226 -9.01 -0.99 -13.70
C ARG A 226 -9.85 -2.24 -13.43
N GLU A 227 -10.08 -3.07 -14.43
CA GLU A 227 -10.81 -4.34 -14.26
C GLU A 227 -10.10 -5.26 -13.25
N PHE A 228 -8.79 -5.42 -13.36
CA PHE A 228 -7.97 -6.18 -12.42
C PHE A 228 -8.18 -5.69 -10.98
N TYR A 229 -8.09 -4.37 -10.75
CA TYR A 229 -8.30 -3.82 -9.42
C TYR A 229 -9.74 -4.05 -8.92
N VAL A 230 -10.75 -3.92 -9.78
CA VAL A 230 -12.14 -4.22 -9.41
C VAL A 230 -12.30 -5.69 -8.99
N LYS A 231 -11.64 -6.63 -9.69
CA LYS A 231 -11.62 -8.05 -9.30
C LYS A 231 -10.93 -8.26 -7.95
N LEU A 232 -9.77 -7.62 -7.75
CA LEU A 232 -9.04 -7.66 -6.48
C LEU A 232 -9.87 -7.09 -5.32
N GLU A 233 -10.52 -5.94 -5.52
CA GLU A 233 -11.39 -5.30 -4.53
C GLU A 233 -12.59 -6.18 -4.22
N THR A 234 -13.21 -6.77 -5.24
CA THR A 234 -14.35 -7.68 -5.07
C THR A 234 -13.96 -8.92 -4.26
N SER A 235 -12.81 -9.54 -4.58
CA SER A 235 -12.31 -10.69 -3.83
C SER A 235 -11.97 -10.32 -2.39
N LEU A 236 -11.26 -9.21 -2.16
CA LEU A 236 -10.97 -8.71 -0.82
C LEU A 236 -12.27 -8.48 -0.04
N ARG A 237 -13.21 -7.69 -0.58
CA ARG A 237 -14.51 -7.43 0.07
C ARG A 237 -15.23 -8.72 0.41
N LYS A 238 -15.33 -9.67 -0.52
CA LYS A 238 -15.98 -10.97 -0.30
C LYS A 238 -15.35 -11.70 0.90
N HIS A 239 -14.04 -11.96 0.84
CA HIS A 239 -13.37 -12.74 1.88
C HIS A 239 -13.31 -12.01 3.22
N LEU A 240 -13.25 -10.68 3.20
CA LEU A 240 -13.33 -9.83 4.40
C LEU A 240 -14.69 -9.97 5.09
N LYS A 241 -15.79 -9.81 4.33
CA LYS A 241 -17.15 -9.96 4.85
C LYS A 241 -17.39 -11.38 5.38
N ASP A 242 -17.00 -12.40 4.63
CA ASP A 242 -17.14 -13.80 5.04
C ASP A 242 -16.38 -14.11 6.34
N SER A 243 -15.26 -13.42 6.60
CA SER A 243 -14.47 -13.63 7.82
C SER A 243 -15.14 -13.08 9.10
N VAL A 244 -16.02 -12.09 8.96
CA VAL A 244 -16.71 -11.45 10.09
C VAL A 244 -18.15 -11.92 10.28
N SER A 245 -18.80 -12.40 9.22
CA SER A 245 -20.16 -12.96 9.30
C SER A 245 -20.21 -14.36 9.91
N ASN A 246 -19.09 -15.10 9.91
CA ASN A 246 -19.01 -16.47 10.43
C ASN A 246 -18.49 -16.56 11.87
N SER A 247 -18.31 -15.43 12.57
CA SER A 247 -17.69 -15.40 13.89
C SER A 247 -18.67 -14.84 14.92
N GLU A 248 -18.82 -15.55 16.05
CA GLU A 248 -19.64 -15.14 17.20
C GLU A 248 -19.26 -13.71 17.66
N GLU A 249 -20.21 -13.02 18.30
CA GLU A 249 -19.99 -11.68 18.86
C GLU A 249 -18.79 -11.69 19.82
N VAL A 250 -17.80 -10.82 19.57
CA VAL A 250 -16.64 -10.67 20.45
C VAL A 250 -17.10 -9.92 21.69
N THR A 251 -17.15 -10.60 22.83
CA THR A 251 -17.32 -9.96 24.14
C THR A 251 -16.04 -9.20 24.48
N VAL A 252 -16.11 -7.87 24.39
CA VAL A 252 -15.04 -7.01 24.91
C VAL A 252 -15.19 -6.98 26.43
N SER A 253 -14.30 -7.66 27.14
CA SER A 253 -14.15 -7.51 28.59
C SER A 253 -13.64 -6.10 28.87
N ILE A 254 -14.43 -5.28 29.57
CA ILE A 254 -14.06 -3.95 30.07
C ILE A 254 -13.09 -4.09 31.24
#